data_AF-A0A434SLB8-F1
#
_entry.id   AF-A0A434SLB8-F1
#
_cell.length_a   1.000
_cell.length_b   1.000
_cell.length_c   1.000
_cell.angle_alpha   90.00
_cell.angle_beta   90.00
_cell.angle_gamma   90.00
#
_symmetry.space_group_name_H-M   'P 1'
#
loop_
_entity.id
_entity.type
_entity.pdbx_description
1 polymer ?
#
loop_
_entity_poly.entity_id
_entity_poly.type
_entity_poly.pdbx_seq_one_letter_code
_entity_poly.pdbx_strand_id
1 'polypeptide(L)' 'GGGTERTASGAFYATGCVPHDCGGNDGFMAVDPVKHKVYFARRGDNGEPNAWPPVKDWPADIKKAYDDTQGN' A
#
# COMPACT_ATOMS: atom_id res chain seq x y z
N GLY A 1 0.52 5.67 13.10
CA GLY A 1 -0.61 5.02 12.41
C GLY A 1 -1.85 5.15 13.26
N GLY A 2 -2.98 5.54 12.67
CA GLY A 2 -4.24 5.69 13.43
C GLY A 2 -5.48 6.03 12.60
N GLY A 3 -5.33 6.44 11.34
CA GLY A 3 -6.44 6.67 10.42
C GLY A 3 -6.25 5.88 9.13
N THR A 4 -7.35 5.49 8.51
CA THR A 4 -7.38 5.03 7.11
C THR A 4 -7.64 6.22 6.20
N GLU A 5 -6.82 6.39 5.17
CA GLU A 5 -7.05 7.35 4.10
C GLU A 5 -7.94 6.74 3.01
N ARG A 6 -8.44 7.57 2.10
CA ARG A 6 -9.31 7.11 0.99
C ARG A 6 -8.78 7.58 -0.35
N THR A 7 -8.77 6.67 -1.31
CA THR A 7 -8.55 6.97 -2.73
C THR A 7 -9.77 7.63 -3.36
N ALA A 8 -9.60 8.19 -4.55
CA ALA A 8 -10.70 8.78 -5.32
C ALA A 8 -11.80 7.76 -5.68
N SER A 9 -11.46 6.47 -5.86
CA SER A 9 -12.45 5.40 -6.08
C SER A 9 -13.17 4.94 -4.82
N GLY A 10 -12.80 5.45 -3.65
CA GLY A 10 -13.40 5.07 -2.38
C GLY A 10 -12.76 3.84 -1.72
N ALA A 11 -11.70 3.28 -2.29
CA ALA A 11 -10.86 2.31 -1.58
C ALA A 11 -10.17 2.99 -0.39
N PHE A 12 -10.13 2.32 0.76
CA PHE A 12 -9.45 2.82 1.94
C PHE A 12 -8.07 2.17 2.06
N TYR A 13 -7.08 2.93 2.52
CA TYR A 13 -5.72 2.43 2.67
C TYR A 13 -5.07 2.90 3.98
N ALA A 14 -4.03 2.18 4.36
CA ALA A 14 -3.19 2.51 5.50
C ALA A 14 -1.76 2.03 5.26
N THR A 15 -0.84 2.64 6.00
CA THR A 15 0.56 2.24 6.08
C THR A 15 0.90 1.78 7.48
N GLY A 16 1.89 0.91 7.58
CA GLY A 16 2.48 0.49 8.85
C GLY A 16 3.93 0.12 8.64
N CYS A 17 4.71 0.16 9.71
CA CYS A 17 6.07 -0.36 9.72
C CYS A 17 6.21 -1.45 10.77
N VAL A 18 7.16 -2.35 10.55
CA VAL A 18 7.58 -3.30 11.59
C VAL A 18 8.19 -2.51 12.76
N PRO A 19 7.78 -2.78 14.02
CA PRO A 19 8.36 -2.10 15.18
C PRO A 19 9.89 -2.20 15.19
N HIS A 20 10.56 -1.06 15.39
CA HIS A 20 12.02 -0.91 15.37
C HIS A 20 12.70 -1.06 14.00
N ASP A 21 11.95 -1.25 12.90
CA ASP A 21 12.47 -1.39 11.54
C ASP A 21 11.65 -0.58 10.51
N CYS A 22 11.22 0.62 10.92
CA CYS A 22 10.57 1.57 10.02
C CYS A 22 11.60 2.07 9.00
N GLY A 23 11.25 2.02 7.72
CA GLY A 23 12.16 2.21 6.60
C GLY A 23 12.80 0.92 6.08
N GLY A 24 12.76 -0.18 6.83
CA GLY A 24 13.30 -1.49 6.40
C GLY A 24 12.21 -2.41 5.85
N ASN A 25 11.11 -2.54 6.60
CA ASN A 25 9.97 -3.42 6.30
C ASN A 25 8.63 -2.68 6.40
N ASP A 26 8.51 -1.59 5.63
CA ASP A 26 7.26 -0.84 5.57
C ASP A 26 6.21 -1.56 4.73
N GLY A 27 4.95 -1.46 5.16
CA GLY A 27 3.79 -2.08 4.55
C GLY A 27 2.73 -1.06 4.15
N PHE A 28 2.06 -1.35 3.04
CA PHE A 28 0.92 -0.65 2.51
C PHE A 28 -0.21 -1.66 2.29
N MET A 29 -1.42 -1.29 2.68
CA MET A 29 -2.62 -2.07 2.39
C MET A 29 -3.73 -1.14 1.93
N ALA A 30 -4.38 -1.49 0.82
CA ALA A 30 -5.61 -0.88 0.36
C ALA A 30 -6.71 -1.94 0.19
N VAL A 31 -7.94 -1.57 0.53
CA VAL A 31 -9.14 -2.40 0.37
C VAL A 31 -10.13 -1.63 -0.48
N ASP A 32 -10.52 -2.23 -1.61
CA ASP A 32 -11.56 -1.72 -2.49
C ASP A 32 -12.85 -2.51 -2.21
N PRO A 33 -13.82 -1.91 -1.48
CA PRO A 33 -15.07 -2.58 -1.14
C PRO A 33 -16.03 -2.70 -2.34
N VAL A 34 -15.84 -1.90 -3.40
CA VAL A 34 -16.70 -1.95 -4.59
C VAL A 34 -16.29 -3.13 -5.48
N LYS A 35 -14.98 -3.35 -5.63
CA LYS A 35 -14.43 -4.47 -6.42
C LYS A 35 -14.18 -5.73 -5.60
N HIS A 36 -14.39 -5.67 -4.28
CA HIS A 36 -14.05 -6.74 -3.34
C HIS A 36 -12.61 -7.24 -3.50
N LYS A 37 -11.65 -6.30 -3.53
CA LYS A 37 -10.22 -6.60 -3.71
C LYS A 37 -9.37 -5.98 -2.62
N VAL A 38 -8.25 -6.63 -2.33
CA VAL A 38 -7.19 -6.15 -1.45
C VAL A 38 -5.93 -6.00 -2.28
N TYR A 39 -5.20 -4.93 -2.01
CA TYR A 39 -3.90 -4.63 -2.60
C TYR A 39 -2.92 -4.44 -1.45
N PHE A 40 -1.86 -5.22 -1.45
CA PHE A 40 -0.88 -5.22 -0.39
C PHE A 40 0.51 -5.08 -0.99
N ALA A 41 1.34 -4.23 -0.40
CA ALA A 41 2.75 -4.16 -0.70
C ALA A 41 3.53 -4.11 0.61
N ARG A 42 4.67 -4.79 0.65
CA ARG A 42 5.71 -4.57 1.65
C ARG A 42 7.02 -4.28 0.94
N ARG A 43 7.87 -3.45 1.53
CA ARG A 43 9.24 -3.28 1.06
C ARG A 43 9.95 -4.64 1.01
N GLY A 44 10.61 -4.92 -0.10
CA GLY A 44 11.41 -6.13 -0.28
C GLY A 44 12.90 -5.87 -0.06
N ASP A 45 13.65 -6.95 0.18
CA ASP A 45 15.07 -6.89 0.55
C ASP A 45 15.96 -6.31 -0.58
N ASN A 46 15.47 -6.32 -1.82
CA ASN A 46 16.16 -5.83 -3.02
C ASN A 46 15.69 -4.44 -3.47
N GLY A 47 14.89 -3.73 -2.66
CA GLY A 47 14.32 -2.42 -3.00
C GLY A 47 13.06 -2.48 -3.86
N GLU A 48 12.69 -3.65 -4.40
CA GLU A 48 11.40 -3.85 -5.06
C GLU A 48 10.35 -4.28 -4.04
N PRO A 49 9.10 -3.79 -4.15
CA PRO A 49 8.05 -4.21 -3.23
C PRO A 49 7.61 -5.65 -3.51
N ASN A 50 7.47 -6.42 -2.45
CA ASN A 50 6.70 -7.66 -2.50
C ASN A 50 5.21 -7.28 -2.47
N ALA A 51 4.57 -7.35 -3.63
CA ALA A 51 3.20 -6.90 -3.81
C ALA A 51 2.25 -8.03 -4.23
N TRP A 52 1.01 -7.95 -3.76
CA TRP A 52 -0.09 -8.78 -4.20
C TRP A 52 -1.36 -7.95 -4.43
N PRO A 53 -1.99 -8.02 -5.62
CA PRO A 53 -1.47 -8.58 -6.86
C PRO A 53 -0.19 -7.85 -7.33
N PRO A 54 0.48 -8.24 -8.44
CA PRO A 54 1.61 -7.47 -8.97
C PRO A 54 1.22 -6.00 -9.19
N VAL A 55 2.11 -5.06 -8.85
CA VAL A 55 1.82 -3.60 -8.89
C VAL A 55 1.29 -3.13 -10.26
N LYS A 56 1.74 -3.76 -11.35
CA LYS A 56 1.27 -3.48 -12.72
C LYS A 56 -0.23 -3.72 -12.92
N ASP A 57 -0.86 -4.52 -12.07
CA ASP A 57 -2.27 -4.90 -12.15
C ASP A 57 -3.15 -4.04 -11.20
N TRP A 58 -2.57 -3.02 -10.55
CA TRP A 58 -3.27 -2.17 -9.61
C TRP A 58 -4.02 -1.04 -10.31
N PRO A 59 -5.19 -0.64 -9.80
CA PRO A 59 -5.83 0.62 -10.20
C PRO A 59 -4.88 1.82 -10.00
N ALA A 60 -4.96 2.79 -10.91
CA ALA A 60 -4.04 3.93 -10.92
C ALA A 60 -4.09 4.78 -9.63
N ASP A 61 -5.26 4.92 -9.02
CA ASP A 61 -5.42 5.67 -7.78
C ASP A 61 -4.89 4.91 -6.55
N ILE A 62 -4.98 3.58 -6.54
CA ILE A 62 -4.36 2.74 -5.51
C ILE A 62 -2.83 2.74 -5.67
N LYS A 63 -2.33 2.62 -6.91
CA LYS A 63 -0.89 2.75 -7.17
C LYS A 63 -0.37 4.13 -6.75
N LYS A 64 -1.10 5.19 -7.06
CA LYS A 64 -0.76 6.54 -6.63
C LYS A 64 -0.70 6.65 -5.10
N ALA A 65 -1.71 6.15 -4.40
CA ALA A 65 -1.71 6.14 -2.93
C ALA A 65 -0.50 5.38 -2.36
N TYR A 66 -0.13 4.25 -2.96
CA TYR A 66 1.10 3.54 -2.62
C TYR A 66 2.34 4.39 -2.86
N ASP A 67 2.54 4.91 -4.07
CA ASP A 67 3.72 5.70 -4.45
C ASP A 67 3.88 6.94 -3.54
N ASP A 68 2.78 7.63 -3.21
CA ASP A 68 2.77 8.80 -2.31
C ASP A 68 3.18 8.44 -0.87
N THR A 69 3.03 7.17 -0.46
CA THR A 69 3.41 6.71 0.88
C THR A 69 4.84 6.17 0.99
N GLN A 70 5.52 5.87 -0.12
CA GLN A 70 6.88 5.31 -0.11
C GLN A 70 7.99 6.35 0.10
N GLY A 71 7.65 7.65 0.07
CA GLY A 71 8.63 8.76 0.05
C GLY A 71 8.70 9.63 1.30
N ASN A 72 8.10 9.21 2.42
CA ASN A 72 8.11 9.95 3.70
C ASN A 72 8.98 9.27 4.75
#